data_AF-A0A1Y1XW43-F1
#
_entry.id   AF-A0A1Y1XW43-F1
#
_cell.length_a   1.000
_cell.length_b   1.000
_cell.length_c   1.000
_cell.angle_alpha   90.00
_cell.angle_beta   90.00
_cell.angle_gamma   90.00
#
_symmetry.space_group_name_H-M   'P 1'
#
loop_
_entity.id
_entity.type
_entity.pdbx_description
1 polymer ?
#
loop_
_entity_poly.entity_id
_entity_poly.type
_entity_poly.pdbx_seq_one_letter_code
_entity_poly.pdbx_strand_id
1 'polypeptide(L)'
;MSNQSGIQVSEELSRVFTEAIHSGQQRIIQVSIENESLEAVNTVPVSGSFEEDYSQVVPLLSDRIPSFILYRLDTQSEGGNYEWLYLSYIPSEAKVRDKMVYASTSHTLTNQLGAGHFVDSIFGTEKEDLSFDAYRKHREHLTAPAPLTRKEEELAEVKAAESGSINIASRRTHVSGVNFPISEAAIGELSNLKAGSTNFVQLVGTPPLLCSNPPAHHQLAHITSPPTF
;
A
#
# COMPACT_ATOMS: atom_id res chain seq x y z
N MET A 1 -7.47 -6.91 -16.93
CA MET A 1 -7.72 -7.02 -18.38
C MET A 1 -7.45 -5.66 -18.99
N SER A 2 -6.33 -5.50 -19.70
CA SER A 2 -5.98 -4.27 -20.42
C SER A 2 -6.33 -4.44 -21.90
N ASN A 3 -7.17 -3.56 -22.44
CA ASN A 3 -7.39 -3.48 -23.88
C ASN A 3 -6.15 -2.88 -24.53
N GLN A 4 -5.27 -3.73 -25.07
CA GLN A 4 -4.07 -3.33 -25.79
C GLN A 4 -4.39 -3.21 -27.28
N SER A 5 -3.93 -2.13 -27.93
CA SER A 5 -4.18 -1.87 -29.35
C SER A 5 -3.48 -2.85 -30.30
N GLY A 6 -2.42 -3.53 -29.84
CA GLY A 6 -1.55 -4.35 -30.66
C GLY A 6 -0.47 -3.56 -31.42
N ILE A 7 -0.48 -2.22 -31.36
CA ILE A 7 0.53 -1.35 -31.98
C ILE A 7 1.88 -1.56 -31.28
N GLN A 8 2.94 -1.69 -32.08
CA GLN A 8 4.29 -1.98 -31.61
C GLN A 8 5.22 -0.77 -31.81
N VAL A 9 6.32 -0.76 -31.06
CA VAL A 9 7.45 0.15 -31.26
C VAL A 9 8.17 -0.18 -32.55
N SER A 10 8.40 0.81 -33.40
CA SER A 10 9.17 0.63 -34.62
C SER A 10 10.63 0.36 -34.31
N GLU A 11 11.32 -0.34 -35.22
CA GLU A 11 12.76 -0.59 -35.10
C GLU A 11 13.55 0.74 -35.09
N GLU A 12 13.08 1.74 -35.84
CA GLU A 12 13.67 3.07 -35.87
C GLU A 12 13.54 3.78 -34.52
N LEU A 13 12.36 3.81 -33.91
CA LEU A 13 12.15 4.40 -32.59
C LEU A 13 13.00 3.71 -31.52
N SER A 14 13.05 2.37 -31.54
CA SER A 14 13.90 1.59 -30.63
C SER A 14 15.38 1.97 -30.76
N ARG A 15 15.87 2.11 -32.01
CA ARG A 15 17.25 2.54 -32.28
C ARG A 15 17.51 3.96 -31.78
N VAL A 16 16.62 4.91 -32.08
CA VAL A 16 16.75 6.31 -31.64
C VAL A 16 16.77 6.41 -30.12
N PHE A 17 15.90 5.68 -29.42
CA PHE A 17 15.87 5.67 -27.96
C PHE A 17 17.13 5.03 -27.37
N THR A 18 17.59 3.92 -27.95
CA THR A 18 18.83 3.27 -27.52
C THR A 18 20.03 4.21 -27.72
N GLU A 19 20.14 4.87 -28.87
CA GLU A 19 21.19 5.86 -29.13
C GLU A 19 21.10 7.05 -28.17
N ALA A 20 19.90 7.51 -27.85
CA ALA A 20 19.69 8.58 -26.87
C ALA A 20 20.17 8.19 -25.46
N ILE A 21 19.93 6.95 -25.02
CA ILE A 21 20.42 6.44 -23.73
C ILE A 21 21.95 6.44 -23.69
N HIS A 22 22.60 5.93 -24.75
CA HIS A 22 24.06 5.80 -24.80
C HIS A 22 24.78 7.14 -24.99
N SER A 23 24.27 7.99 -25.87
CA SER A 23 24.90 9.27 -26.19
C SER A 23 24.66 10.32 -25.12
N GLY A 24 23.50 10.30 -24.45
CA GLY A 24 23.08 11.36 -23.55
C GLY A 24 22.96 12.71 -24.26
N GLN A 25 22.74 12.75 -25.57
CA GLN A 25 22.64 14.00 -26.33
C GLN A 25 21.20 14.42 -26.64
N GLN A 26 20.25 13.47 -26.59
CA GLN A 26 18.84 13.77 -26.82
C GLN A 26 18.15 14.13 -25.50
N ARG A 27 17.39 15.22 -25.53
CA ARG A 27 16.56 15.70 -24.42
C ARG A 27 15.11 15.28 -24.59
N ILE A 28 14.57 15.42 -25.79
CA ILE A 28 13.16 15.14 -26.09
C ILE A 28 13.08 14.21 -27.30
N ILE A 29 12.23 13.19 -27.20
CA ILE A 29 11.80 12.38 -28.34
C ILE A 29 10.28 12.42 -28.38
N GLN A 30 9.72 13.05 -29.41
CA GLN A 30 8.30 13.03 -29.69
C GLN A 30 7.96 11.78 -30.49
N VAL A 31 7.01 11.02 -29.97
CA VAL A 31 6.53 9.77 -30.56
C VAL A 31 5.08 9.94 -30.97
N SER A 32 4.76 9.48 -32.17
CA SER A 32 3.38 9.41 -32.66
C SER A 32 3.08 8.03 -33.24
N ILE A 33 1.80 7.74 -33.41
CA ILE A 33 1.32 6.51 -34.03
C ILE A 33 1.05 6.81 -35.50
N GLU A 34 1.88 6.25 -36.37
CA GLU A 34 1.75 6.35 -37.82
C GLU A 34 1.64 4.95 -38.41
N ASN A 35 0.64 4.72 -39.27
CA ASN A 35 0.43 3.42 -39.93
C ASN A 35 0.45 2.21 -38.96
N GLU A 36 -0.16 2.34 -37.78
CA GLU A 36 -0.21 1.30 -36.73
C GLU A 36 1.15 0.92 -36.13
N SER A 37 2.13 1.82 -36.22
CA SER A 37 3.47 1.71 -35.63
C SER A 37 3.77 2.96 -34.79
N LEU A 38 4.55 2.81 -33.71
CA LEU A 38 5.05 3.95 -32.93
C LEU A 38 6.36 4.43 -33.55
N GLU A 39 6.35 5.66 -34.05
CA GLU A 39 7.47 6.28 -34.77
C GLU A 39 8.00 7.52 -34.04
N ALA A 40 9.30 7.77 -34.16
CA ALA A 40 9.91 9.02 -33.69
C ALA A 40 9.65 10.14 -34.70
N VAL A 41 8.88 11.16 -34.32
CA VAL A 41 8.52 12.27 -35.20
C VAL A 41 9.50 13.43 -35.11
N ASN A 42 9.85 13.83 -33.88
CA ASN A 42 10.78 14.92 -33.62
C ASN A 42 11.74 14.55 -32.50
N THR A 43 12.98 14.98 -32.63
CA THR A 43 13.98 14.87 -31.56
C THR A 43 14.58 16.24 -31.29
N VAL A 44 14.85 16.50 -30.01
CA VAL A 44 15.44 17.77 -29.56
C VAL A 44 16.69 17.44 -28.76
N PRO A 45 17.86 17.98 -29.14
CA PRO A 45 19.09 17.77 -28.38
C PRO A 45 19.08 18.58 -27.08
N VAL A 46 19.94 18.19 -26.16
CA VAL A 46 20.17 18.93 -24.90
C VAL A 46 20.75 20.29 -25.21
N SER A 47 20.18 21.34 -24.61
CA SER A 47 20.71 22.70 -24.73
C SER A 47 21.17 23.26 -23.40
N GLY A 48 20.45 22.95 -22.31
CA GLY A 48 20.75 23.42 -20.96
C GLY A 48 20.36 22.41 -19.91
N SER A 49 19.95 22.92 -18.74
CA SER A 49 19.39 22.08 -17.68
C SER A 49 18.05 21.47 -18.10
N PHE A 50 17.68 20.36 -17.46
CA PHE A 50 16.38 19.73 -17.72
C PHE A 50 15.20 20.67 -17.37
N GLU A 51 15.35 21.69 -16.54
CA GLU A 51 14.26 22.64 -16.24
C GLU A 51 14.10 23.66 -17.37
N GLU A 52 15.22 24.21 -17.87
CA GLU A 52 15.23 25.19 -18.97
C GLU A 52 14.72 24.56 -20.27
N ASP A 53 15.20 23.36 -20.58
CA ASP A 53 14.81 22.62 -21.78
C ASP A 53 13.34 22.18 -21.76
N TYR A 54 12.70 22.12 -20.58
CA TYR A 54 11.32 21.66 -20.44
C TYR A 54 10.33 22.61 -21.14
N SER A 55 10.69 23.89 -21.25
CA SER A 55 9.92 24.90 -21.99
C SER A 55 9.69 24.51 -23.47
N GLN A 56 10.51 23.62 -24.02
CA GLN A 56 10.41 23.12 -25.40
C GLN A 56 9.34 22.03 -25.59
N VAL A 57 8.78 21.47 -24.50
CA VAL A 57 7.74 20.43 -24.58
C VAL A 57 6.44 21.00 -25.15
N VAL A 58 5.94 22.11 -24.60
CA VAL A 58 4.63 22.70 -24.97
C VAL A 58 4.53 23.06 -26.47
N PRO A 59 5.56 23.67 -27.10
CA PRO A 59 5.55 23.91 -28.55
C PRO A 59 5.41 22.68 -29.44
N LEU A 60 5.81 21.49 -28.98
CA LEU A 60 5.69 20.24 -29.74
C LEU A 60 4.26 19.68 -29.72
N LEU A 61 3.40 20.15 -28.81
CA LEU A 61 2.05 19.65 -28.61
C LEU A 61 1.05 20.30 -29.58
N SER A 62 0.25 19.46 -30.24
CA SER A 62 -0.78 19.89 -31.19
C SER A 62 -2.17 19.86 -30.55
N ASP A 63 -3.03 20.86 -30.80
CA ASP A 63 -4.34 20.93 -30.11
C ASP A 63 -5.30 19.78 -30.46
N ARG A 64 -5.10 19.10 -31.59
CA ARG A 64 -6.02 18.05 -32.11
C ARG A 64 -5.38 16.70 -32.32
N ILE A 65 -4.07 16.58 -32.11
CA ILE A 65 -3.31 15.36 -32.42
C ILE A 65 -2.64 14.90 -31.13
N PRO A 66 -2.99 13.70 -30.61
CA PRO A 66 -2.29 13.11 -29.49
C PRO A 66 -0.83 12.80 -29.84
N SER A 67 0.04 12.82 -28.84
CA SER A 67 1.44 12.42 -28.99
C SER A 67 2.00 11.95 -27.65
N PHE A 68 3.03 11.11 -27.70
CA PHE A 68 3.83 10.81 -26.52
C PHE A 68 5.13 11.61 -26.57
N ILE A 69 5.61 12.03 -25.41
CA ILE A 69 6.90 12.71 -25.29
C ILE A 69 7.75 11.92 -24.30
N LEU A 70 8.94 11.50 -24.72
CA LEU A 70 9.96 10.95 -23.84
C LEU A 70 10.93 12.07 -23.52
N TYR A 71 11.04 12.43 -22.24
CA TYR A 71 11.82 13.56 -21.78
C TYR A 71 12.94 13.11 -20.85
N ARG A 72 14.19 13.43 -21.17
CA ARG A 72 15.33 13.00 -20.37
C ARG A 72 15.59 13.94 -19.20
N LEU A 73 15.79 13.38 -18.01
CA LEU A 73 16.27 14.10 -16.83
C LEU A 73 17.80 14.21 -16.84
N ASP A 74 18.32 15.06 -15.95
CA ASP A 74 19.76 15.16 -15.68
C ASP A 74 20.20 14.18 -14.58
N THR A 75 19.24 13.52 -13.92
CA THR A 75 19.50 12.46 -12.94
C THR A 75 19.83 11.14 -13.62
N GLN A 76 20.61 10.31 -12.93
CA GLN A 76 21.04 9.00 -13.39
C GLN A 76 20.61 7.94 -12.38
N SER A 77 20.19 6.79 -12.89
CA SER A 77 19.90 5.61 -12.10
C SER A 77 21.18 4.96 -11.56
N GLU A 78 21.06 4.03 -10.62
CA GLU A 78 22.19 3.29 -10.03
C GLU A 78 23.08 2.59 -11.07
N GLY A 79 22.51 2.26 -12.25
CA GLY A 79 23.23 1.69 -13.39
C GLY A 79 23.98 2.69 -14.28
N GLY A 80 24.02 3.98 -13.93
CA GLY A 80 24.74 5.03 -14.68
C GLY A 80 24.02 5.56 -15.92
N ASN A 81 22.83 5.05 -16.23
CA ASN A 81 21.99 5.54 -17.32
C ASN A 81 21.14 6.74 -16.87
N TYR A 82 20.89 7.67 -17.79
CA TYR A 82 19.96 8.77 -17.53
C TYR A 82 18.53 8.28 -17.31
N GLU A 83 17.85 8.97 -16.43
CA GLU A 83 16.45 8.76 -16.12
C GLU A 83 15.55 9.51 -17.11
N TRP A 84 14.37 8.94 -17.38
CA TRP A 84 13.41 9.50 -18.34
C TRP A 84 12.05 9.73 -17.69
N LEU A 85 11.36 10.75 -18.18
CA LEU A 85 9.94 11.00 -17.95
C LEU A 85 9.15 10.54 -19.17
N TYR A 86 8.01 9.92 -18.91
CA TYR A 86 7.05 9.58 -19.93
C TYR A 86 5.86 10.54 -19.86
N LEU A 87 5.66 11.36 -20.89
CA LEU A 87 4.51 12.26 -20.97
C LEU A 87 3.54 11.75 -22.04
N SER A 88 2.29 11.54 -21.64
CA SER A 88 1.21 11.12 -22.51
C SER A 88 0.24 12.28 -22.73
N TYR A 89 0.25 12.84 -23.94
CA TYR A 89 -0.61 13.96 -24.30
C TYR A 89 -1.76 13.47 -25.17
N ILE A 90 -2.99 13.57 -24.65
CA ILE A 90 -4.20 13.19 -25.38
C ILE A 90 -5.19 14.35 -25.29
N PRO A 91 -5.19 15.27 -26.28
CA PRO A 91 -6.01 16.47 -26.20
C PRO A 91 -7.50 16.17 -26.21
N SER A 92 -8.28 16.98 -25.48
CA SER A 92 -9.74 16.90 -25.44
C SER A 92 -10.39 17.12 -26.82
N GLU A 93 -9.73 17.85 -27.73
CA GLU A 93 -10.21 18.10 -29.09
C GLU A 93 -9.80 17.01 -30.10
N ALA A 94 -9.03 16.00 -29.69
CA ALA A 94 -8.69 14.87 -30.56
C ALA A 94 -9.91 14.01 -30.90
N LYS A 95 -9.85 13.33 -32.04
CA LYS A 95 -10.90 12.37 -32.43
C LYS A 95 -10.97 11.23 -31.41
N VAL A 96 -12.19 10.77 -31.13
CA VAL A 96 -12.44 9.68 -30.16
C VAL A 96 -11.60 8.44 -30.47
N ARG A 97 -11.47 8.07 -31.75
CA ARG A 97 -10.63 6.94 -32.18
C ARG A 97 -9.18 7.13 -31.75
N ASP A 98 -8.60 8.29 -32.02
CA ASP A 98 -7.20 8.58 -31.71
C ASP A 98 -6.97 8.56 -30.20
N LYS A 99 -7.88 9.15 -29.41
CA LYS A 99 -7.83 9.08 -27.94
C LYS A 99 -7.78 7.64 -27.44
N MET A 100 -8.66 6.78 -27.96
CA MET A 100 -8.72 5.37 -27.57
C MET A 100 -7.45 4.62 -27.95
N VAL A 101 -6.93 4.86 -29.16
CA VAL A 101 -5.71 4.22 -29.67
C VAL A 101 -4.49 4.64 -28.85
N TYR A 102 -4.29 5.93 -28.59
CA TYR A 102 -3.18 6.40 -27.77
C TYR A 102 -3.29 5.91 -26.32
N ALA A 103 -4.47 5.98 -25.71
CA ALA A 103 -4.68 5.48 -24.35
C ALA A 103 -4.37 3.97 -24.22
N SER A 104 -4.78 3.15 -25.20
CA SER A 104 -4.52 1.70 -25.21
C SER A 104 -3.08 1.31 -25.60
N THR A 105 -2.32 2.22 -26.20
CA THR A 105 -0.94 1.97 -26.66
C THR A 105 0.11 2.42 -25.64
N SER A 106 -0.23 3.34 -24.73
CA SER A 106 0.66 3.93 -23.73
C SER A 106 1.55 2.90 -22.99
N HIS A 107 0.94 1.85 -22.44
CA HIS A 107 1.66 0.80 -21.71
C HIS A 107 2.59 -0.03 -22.62
N THR A 108 2.23 -0.20 -23.89
CA THR A 108 3.06 -0.95 -24.85
C THR A 108 4.36 -0.22 -25.13
N LEU A 109 4.28 1.11 -25.33
CA LEU A 109 5.44 1.95 -25.57
C LEU A 109 6.44 1.88 -24.41
N THR A 110 5.99 2.09 -23.17
CA THR A 110 6.88 2.06 -21.99
C THR A 110 7.46 0.68 -21.73
N ASN A 111 6.69 -0.39 -21.94
CA ASN A 111 7.19 -1.76 -21.74
C ASN A 111 8.22 -2.15 -22.79
N GLN A 112 8.01 -1.79 -24.06
CA GLN A 112 8.91 -2.19 -25.15
C GLN A 112 10.21 -1.40 -25.17
N LEU A 113 10.17 -0.12 -24.80
CA LEU A 113 11.38 0.68 -24.62
C LEU A 113 12.13 0.37 -23.31
N GLY A 114 11.50 -0.38 -22.40
CA GLY A 114 12.06 -0.76 -21.12
C GLY A 114 11.55 0.14 -19.99
N ALA A 115 10.59 -0.38 -19.23
CA ALA A 115 9.93 0.36 -18.15
C ALA A 115 10.90 0.89 -17.06
N GLY A 116 12.07 0.25 -16.90
CA GLY A 116 13.08 0.65 -15.91
C GLY A 116 13.80 1.96 -16.21
N HIS A 117 13.70 2.49 -17.44
CA HIS A 117 14.27 3.81 -17.78
C HIS A 117 13.37 4.97 -17.33
N PHE A 118 12.08 4.71 -17.14
CA PHE A 118 11.09 5.75 -16.83
C PHE A 118 10.88 5.84 -15.32
N VAL A 119 11.21 7.00 -14.75
CA VAL A 119 11.06 7.25 -13.31
C VAL A 119 9.65 7.70 -12.96
N ASP A 120 9.06 8.49 -13.85
CA ASP A 120 7.74 9.08 -13.63
C ASP A 120 6.99 9.21 -14.95
N SER A 121 5.66 9.21 -14.84
CA SER A 121 4.75 9.25 -15.97
C SER A 121 3.63 10.25 -15.71
N ILE A 122 3.41 11.15 -16.65
CA ILE A 122 2.40 12.21 -16.55
C ILE A 122 1.44 12.08 -17.73
N PHE A 123 0.15 12.21 -17.44
CA PHE A 123 -0.89 12.27 -18.45
C PHE A 123 -1.48 13.68 -18.48
N GLY A 124 -1.64 14.23 -19.69
CA GLY A 124 -2.21 15.56 -19.89
C GLY A 124 -3.26 15.57 -21.00
N THR A 125 -4.33 16.32 -20.76
CA THR A 125 -5.39 16.61 -21.74
C THR A 125 -5.30 18.01 -22.30
N GLU A 126 -4.68 18.93 -21.56
CA GLU A 126 -4.39 20.28 -21.97
C GLU A 126 -2.88 20.49 -21.97
N LYS A 127 -2.40 21.49 -22.71
CA LYS A 127 -0.96 21.80 -22.77
C LYS A 127 -0.40 22.22 -21.41
N GLU A 128 -1.25 22.83 -20.59
CA GLU A 128 -0.94 23.31 -19.26
C GLU A 128 -0.66 22.14 -18.29
N ASP A 129 -1.32 20.99 -18.48
CA ASP A 129 -1.10 19.77 -17.69
C ASP A 129 0.32 19.21 -17.87
N LEU A 130 0.94 19.48 -19.03
CA LEU A 130 2.30 19.05 -19.35
C LEU A 130 3.32 20.17 -19.20
N SER A 131 2.94 21.29 -18.58
CA SER A 131 3.87 22.37 -18.26
C SER A 131 4.82 21.99 -17.12
N PHE A 132 5.92 22.73 -16.98
CA PHE A 132 6.90 22.49 -15.91
C PHE A 132 6.28 22.71 -14.51
N ASP A 133 5.38 23.69 -14.39
CA ASP A 133 4.65 23.95 -13.14
C ASP A 133 3.76 22.76 -12.75
N ALA A 134 3.07 22.17 -13.72
CA ALA A 134 2.28 20.97 -13.51
C ALA A 134 3.15 19.77 -13.08
N TYR A 135 4.31 19.58 -13.68
CA TYR A 135 5.27 18.55 -13.26
C TYR A 135 5.73 18.76 -11.80
N ARG A 136 6.05 19.99 -11.41
CA ARG A 136 6.43 20.30 -10.02
C ARG A 136 5.30 19.93 -9.05
N LYS A 137 4.07 20.34 -9.35
CA LYS A 137 2.88 20.00 -8.53
C LYS A 137 2.63 18.49 -8.47
N HIS A 138 2.85 17.78 -9.57
CA HIS A 138 2.75 16.32 -9.63
C HIS A 138 3.75 15.66 -8.66
N ARG A 139 5.01 16.11 -8.67
CA ARG A 139 6.02 15.62 -7.71
C ARG A 139 5.65 15.93 -6.26
N GLU A 140 5.18 17.15 -5.99
CA GLU A 140 4.71 17.53 -4.65
C GLU A 140 3.54 16.64 -4.20
N HIS A 141 2.60 16.36 -5.11
CA HIS A 141 1.46 15.48 -4.85
C HIS A 141 1.87 14.03 -4.58
N LEU A 142 2.84 13.49 -5.30
CA LEU A 142 3.38 12.15 -5.04
C LEU A 142 4.02 12.03 -3.66
N THR A 143 4.61 13.12 -3.15
CA THR A 143 5.19 13.17 -1.79
C THR A 143 4.18 13.53 -0.71
N ALA A 144 2.99 14.03 -1.08
CA ALA A 144 1.96 14.41 -0.14
C ALA A 144 1.34 13.17 0.53
N PRO A 145 0.85 13.30 1.78
CA PRO A 145 0.17 12.19 2.44
C PRO A 145 -1.06 11.77 1.63
N ALA A 146 -1.24 10.45 1.50
CA ALA A 146 -2.37 9.90 0.79
C ALA A 146 -3.70 10.42 1.38
N PRO A 147 -4.68 10.80 0.56
CA PRO A 147 -5.99 11.20 1.05
C PRO A 147 -6.67 9.99 1.68
N LEU A 148 -6.80 9.99 3.01
CA LEU A 148 -7.49 8.95 3.76
C LEU A 148 -8.95 9.34 3.99
N THR A 149 -9.85 8.38 3.88
CA THR A 149 -11.23 8.56 4.34
C THR A 149 -11.28 8.57 5.86
N ARG A 150 -12.29 9.22 6.45
CA ARG A 150 -12.47 9.29 7.91
C ARG A 150 -12.39 7.91 8.60
N LYS A 151 -12.97 6.89 7.97
CA LYS A 151 -12.95 5.52 8.50
C LYS A 151 -11.54 4.91 8.45
N GLU A 152 -10.76 5.21 7.42
CA GLU A 152 -9.36 4.78 7.31
C GLU A 152 -8.48 5.52 8.31
N GLU A 153 -8.73 6.81 8.55
CA GLU A 153 -8.06 7.61 9.57
C GLU A 153 -8.31 7.06 10.98
N GLU A 154 -9.58 6.80 11.33
CA GLU A 154 -9.96 6.19 12.62
C GLU A 154 -9.31 4.81 12.80
N LEU A 155 -9.28 3.98 11.75
CA LEU A 155 -8.67 2.64 11.81
C LEU A 155 -7.13 2.73 11.91
N ALA A 156 -6.51 3.70 11.24
CA ALA A 156 -5.08 3.97 11.35
C ALA A 156 -4.70 4.45 12.76
N GLU A 157 -5.53 5.30 13.37
CA GLU A 157 -5.35 5.76 14.75
C GLU A 157 -5.45 4.60 15.75
N VAL A 158 -6.47 3.74 15.61
CA VAL A 158 -6.60 2.53 16.44
C VAL A 158 -5.37 1.62 16.28
N LYS A 159 -4.95 1.35 15.04
CA LYS A 159 -3.77 0.50 14.77
C LYS A 159 -2.48 1.10 15.35
N ALA A 160 -2.32 2.41 15.27
CA ALA A 160 -1.18 3.12 15.87
C ALA A 160 -1.22 3.05 17.41
N ALA A 161 -2.39 3.26 18.01
CA ALA A 161 -2.59 3.15 19.46
C ALA A 161 -2.35 1.72 19.97
N GLU A 162 -2.82 0.70 19.23
CA GLU A 162 -2.58 -0.72 19.52
C GLU A 162 -1.09 -1.06 19.45
N SER A 163 -0.38 -0.56 18.43
CA SER A 163 1.06 -0.80 18.24
C SER A 163 1.92 -0.09 19.29
N GLY A 164 1.50 1.09 19.76
CA GLY A 164 2.15 1.81 20.86
C GLY A 164 1.89 1.19 22.23
N SER A 165 0.88 0.33 22.36
CA SER A 165 0.49 -0.33 23.61
C SER A 165 1.19 -1.68 23.86
N ILE A 166 2.46 -1.82 23.47
CA ILE A 166 3.32 -2.93 23.92
C ILE A 166 3.69 -2.69 25.40
N ASN A 167 2.68 -2.75 26.26
CA ASN A 167 2.84 -2.86 27.70
C ASN A 167 3.26 -4.30 28.01
N ILE A 168 4.54 -4.50 28.24
CA ILE A 168 5.12 -5.77 28.75
C ILE A 168 4.61 -6.09 30.17
N ALA A 169 3.96 -5.14 30.84
CA ALA A 169 3.35 -5.35 32.15
C ALA A 169 1.96 -6.01 32.03
N SER A 170 1.93 -7.34 32.01
CA SER A 170 0.74 -8.20 32.20
C SER A 170 -0.34 -8.09 31.11
N ARG A 171 -0.12 -8.83 30.01
CA ARG A 171 -1.19 -9.20 29.08
C ARG A 171 -2.27 -9.99 29.84
N ARG A 172 -3.31 -9.33 30.35
CA ARG A 172 -4.49 -9.99 30.96
C ARG A 172 -5.37 -10.53 29.82
N THR A 173 -4.96 -11.67 29.28
CA THR A 173 -5.78 -12.47 28.32
C THR A 173 -6.94 -13.20 29.00
N HIS A 174 -7.03 -13.11 30.32
CA HIS A 174 -8.08 -13.68 31.14
C HIS A 174 -8.71 -12.57 32.00
N VAL A 175 -10.01 -12.72 32.27
CA VAL A 175 -10.68 -11.97 33.34
C VAL A 175 -9.91 -12.22 34.64
N SER A 176 -9.74 -11.19 35.47
CA SER A 176 -9.02 -11.31 36.76
C SER A 176 -9.51 -12.52 37.56
N GLY A 177 -8.58 -13.32 38.08
CA GLY A 177 -8.92 -14.49 38.90
C GLY A 177 -9.85 -14.12 40.05
N VAL A 178 -10.92 -14.89 40.22
CA VAL A 178 -11.84 -14.75 41.36
C VAL A 178 -11.26 -15.48 42.57
N ASN A 179 -11.12 -14.78 43.69
CA ASN A 179 -10.61 -15.37 44.93
C ASN A 179 -11.76 -16.02 45.71
N PHE A 180 -11.81 -17.36 45.73
CA PHE A 180 -12.72 -18.11 46.60
C PHE A 180 -12.00 -18.45 47.91
N PRO A 181 -12.52 -18.02 49.07
CA PRO A 181 -11.94 -18.42 50.35
C PRO A 181 -12.08 -19.94 50.52
N ILE A 182 -10.97 -20.62 50.79
CA ILE A 182 -10.92 -22.06 51.02
C ILE A 182 -11.20 -22.31 52.50
N SER A 183 -12.05 -23.29 52.82
CA SER A 183 -12.35 -23.66 54.21
C SER A 183 -11.11 -24.26 54.89
N GLU A 184 -10.98 -24.05 56.20
CA GLU A 184 -9.82 -24.57 56.96
C GLU A 184 -9.72 -26.11 56.89
N ALA A 185 -10.85 -26.80 56.85
CA ALA A 185 -10.90 -28.25 56.66
C ALA A 185 -10.30 -28.68 55.31
N ALA A 186 -10.58 -27.94 54.23
CA ALA A 186 -10.01 -28.23 52.91
C ALA A 186 -8.50 -27.93 52.85
N ILE A 187 -8.02 -26.90 53.55
CA ILE A 187 -6.57 -26.61 53.66
C ILE A 187 -5.83 -27.72 54.42
N GLY A 188 -6.45 -28.27 55.47
CA GLY A 188 -5.91 -29.42 56.21
C GLY A 188 -5.78 -30.66 55.32
N GLU A 189 -6.83 -31.02 54.59
CA GLU A 189 -6.80 -32.18 53.69
C GLU A 189 -5.83 -32.00 52.50
N LEU A 190 -5.70 -30.78 51.96
CA LEU A 190 -4.69 -30.48 50.94
C LEU A 190 -3.26 -30.61 51.49
N SER A 191 -3.05 -30.31 52.78
CA SER A 191 -1.75 -30.51 53.43
C SER A 191 -1.45 -32.00 53.62
N ASN A 192 -2.45 -32.81 53.95
CA ASN A 192 -2.35 -34.27 54.05
C ASN A 192 -2.09 -34.92 52.68
N LEU A 193 -2.71 -34.41 51.60
CA LEU A 193 -2.43 -34.80 50.22
C LEU A 193 -0.98 -34.49 49.84
N LYS A 194 -0.49 -33.31 50.20
CA LYS A 194 0.93 -32.93 49.98
C LYS A 194 1.89 -33.82 50.76
N ALA A 195 1.52 -34.24 51.97
CA ALA A 195 2.29 -35.16 52.80
C ALA A 195 2.21 -36.63 52.33
N GLY A 196 1.41 -36.94 51.31
CA GLY A 196 1.25 -38.30 50.77
C GLY A 196 0.40 -39.23 51.64
N SER A 197 -0.30 -38.69 52.65
CA SER A 197 -1.16 -39.47 53.55
C SER A 197 -2.54 -39.79 52.93
N THR A 198 -2.97 -38.98 51.97
CA THR A 198 -4.24 -39.15 51.26
C THR A 198 -3.95 -39.06 49.77
N ASN A 199 -4.52 -39.96 48.96
CA ASN A 199 -4.24 -40.01 47.52
C ASN A 199 -5.25 -39.20 46.67
N PHE A 200 -6.37 -38.79 47.26
CA PHE A 200 -7.45 -38.11 46.56
C PHE A 200 -8.16 -37.12 47.49
N VAL A 201 -8.38 -35.89 47.00
CA VAL A 201 -9.15 -34.85 47.69
C VAL A 201 -10.12 -34.24 46.70
N GLN A 202 -11.41 -34.24 47.04
CA GLN A 202 -12.44 -33.60 46.24
C GLN A 202 -12.81 -32.24 46.84
N LEU A 203 -12.58 -31.17 46.08
CA LEU A 203 -13.04 -29.83 46.44
C LEU A 203 -14.37 -29.54 45.74
N VAL A 204 -15.39 -29.15 46.50
CA VAL A 204 -16.69 -28.75 45.98
C VAL A 204 -16.86 -27.26 46.21
N GLY A 205 -16.96 -26.50 45.12
CA GLY A 205 -17.28 -25.07 45.19
C GLY A 205 -18.75 -24.89 45.48
N THR A 206 -19.09 -24.39 46.67
CA THR A 206 -20.43 -23.90 46.95
C THR A 206 -20.54 -22.46 46.44
N PRO A 207 -21.45 -22.15 45.52
CA PRO A 207 -21.70 -20.76 45.14
C PRO A 207 -22.16 -19.98 46.38
N PRO A 208 -21.73 -18.71 46.55
CA PRO A 208 -22.20 -17.90 47.66
C PRO A 208 -23.72 -17.80 47.59
N LEU A 209 -24.39 -18.29 48.64
CA LEU A 209 -25.83 -18.18 48.77
C LEU A 209 -26.18 -16.68 48.79
N LEU A 210 -26.72 -16.17 47.68
CA LEU A 210 -27.45 -14.90 47.67
C LEU A 210 -28.51 -15.00 48.77
N CYS A 211 -28.41 -14.09 49.74
CA CYS A 211 -29.15 -14.05 50.98
C CYS A 211 -30.58 -14.61 50.88
N SER A 212 -30.81 -15.77 51.50
CA SER A 212 -32.13 -16.11 52.03
C SER A 212 -32.03 -16.09 53.55
N ASN A 213 -32.82 -15.21 54.17
CA ASN A 213 -33.02 -15.09 55.61
C ASN A 213 -33.22 -16.46 56.28
N PRO A 214 -32.75 -16.67 57.51
CA PRO A 214 -33.01 -17.89 58.25
C PRO A 214 -34.44 -17.87 58.82
N PRO A 215 -35.07 -19.03 58.99
CA PRO A 215 -35.90 -19.25 60.16
C PRO A 215 -35.23 -20.30 61.04
N ALA A 216 -35.11 -19.95 62.32
CA ALA A 216 -34.81 -20.88 63.38
C ALA A 216 -35.85 -22.02 63.40
N HIS A 217 -35.41 -23.27 63.47
CA HIS A 217 -35.93 -24.29 64.40
C HIS A 217 -35.12 -25.59 64.29
N HIS A 218 -34.72 -26.10 65.47
CA HIS A 218 -34.32 -27.48 65.79
C HIS A 218 -34.57 -28.57 64.73
N GLN A 219 -33.54 -29.35 64.34
CA GLN A 219 -33.51 -30.79 64.60
C GLN A 219 -32.15 -31.45 64.32
N LEU A 220 -31.95 -32.56 65.04
CA LEU A 220 -30.75 -33.36 65.28
C LEU A 220 -30.26 -34.24 64.11
N ALA A 221 -28.95 -34.51 64.15
CA ALA A 221 -28.25 -35.75 63.75
C ALA A 221 -28.09 -36.03 62.23
N HIS A 222 -27.11 -36.79 61.72
CA HIS A 222 -26.27 -37.85 62.29
C HIS A 222 -24.98 -37.99 61.44
N ILE A 223 -23.91 -38.45 62.07
CA ILE A 223 -22.67 -38.94 61.45
C ILE A 223 -22.96 -40.29 60.79
N THR A 224 -22.55 -40.51 59.54
CA THR A 224 -22.40 -41.86 58.98
C THR A 224 -21.14 -41.97 58.13
N SER A 225 -20.17 -42.71 58.66
CA SER A 225 -19.06 -43.33 57.94
C SER A 225 -19.55 -44.46 57.02
N PRO A 226 -18.89 -44.73 55.88
CA PRO A 226 -19.21 -45.87 55.02
C PRO A 226 -18.58 -47.18 55.53
N PRO A 227 -19.22 -48.35 55.31
CA PRO A 227 -18.60 -49.64 55.57
C PRO A 227 -17.74 -50.09 54.38
N THR A 228 -16.60 -50.66 54.73
CA THR A 228 -15.64 -51.38 53.90
C THR A 228 -16.26 -52.64 53.29
N PHE A 229 -15.91 -52.92 52.03
CA PHE A 229 -15.74 -54.27 51.51
C PHE A 229 -14.43 -54.32 50.74
#